data_AF-A0A2E1LPE8-F1
#
_entry.id   AF-A0A2E1LPE8-F1
#
_cell.length_a   1.000
_cell.length_b   1.000
_cell.length_c   1.000
_cell.angle_alpha   90.00
_cell.angle_beta   90.00
_cell.angle_gamma   90.00
#
_symmetry.space_group_name_H-M   'P 1'
#
loop_
_entity.id
_entity.type
_entity.pdbx_description
1 polymer ?
#
loop_
_entity_poly.entity_id
_entity_poly.type
_entity_poly.pdbx_seq_one_letter_code
_entity_poly.pdbx_strand_id
1 'polypeptide(L)'
;MPLNKIQNILLITFSTIGALSYILFTNSFIQDDLTLLFLCFFLILVLGVSHGALDHIRGKRILEPKFDKAWSILFFPGYIILGLIVIISWLNFPPVTLLLFLITAGYHFGEEDLSFFKKGNGIMFSTVSFLKGFLIITLSFHYSFENTSLFFEYLMVPQYYYEALIPLKSTLFSINLICLVAGLIYLFKNNINHLVLILLEVLLITLSFVYLPLILAFSLYFCFLHSSKHIIGLARELDEKDIKNGLKLFSIKAVPLTCITALAAVLFVFLLSEKLDENIIKTIFIGLASLTLPHILLEILDKK
;
A
#
# COMPACT_ATOMS: atom_id res chain seq x y z
N MET A 1 13.41 18.51 9.84
CA MET A 1 12.04 18.79 10.34
C MET A 1 11.60 17.69 11.30
N PRO A 2 11.05 18.00 12.48
CA PRO A 2 10.68 16.98 13.48
C PRO A 2 9.63 16.00 12.93
N LEU A 3 9.76 14.71 13.26
CA LEU A 3 8.86 13.64 12.79
C LEU A 3 7.39 13.96 13.08
N ASN A 4 7.06 14.43 14.29
CA ASN A 4 5.70 14.79 14.68
C ASN A 4 5.11 15.89 13.78
N LYS A 5 5.94 16.85 13.36
CA LYS A 5 5.47 17.93 12.48
C LYS A 5 5.14 17.40 11.09
N ILE A 6 5.92 16.45 10.58
CA ILE A 6 5.64 15.78 9.30
C ILE A 6 4.36 14.95 9.42
N GLN A 7 4.24 14.14 10.45
CA GLN A 7 3.04 13.32 10.67
C GLN A 7 1.78 14.17 10.77
N ASN A 8 1.83 15.29 11.50
CA ASN A 8 0.69 16.22 11.58
C ASN A 8 0.30 16.75 10.21
N ILE A 9 1.25 17.10 9.35
CA ILE A 9 0.95 17.54 7.98
C ILE A 9 0.29 16.40 7.19
N LEU A 10 0.82 15.18 7.27
CA LEU A 10 0.22 14.04 6.58
C LEU A 10 -1.23 13.80 7.04
N LEU A 11 -1.51 13.85 8.35
CA LEU A 11 -2.85 13.67 8.88
C LEU A 11 -3.80 14.82 8.52
N ILE A 12 -3.31 16.06 8.47
CA ILE A 12 -4.10 17.22 8.02
C ILE A 12 -4.39 17.08 6.52
N THR A 13 -3.41 16.75 5.69
CA THR A 13 -3.60 16.54 4.26
C THR A 13 -4.59 15.39 4.00
N PHE A 14 -4.40 14.25 4.67
CA PHE A 14 -5.32 13.12 4.54
C PHE A 14 -6.74 13.46 4.98
N SER A 15 -6.91 14.12 6.14
CA SER A 15 -8.25 14.47 6.65
C SER A 15 -8.94 15.55 5.83
N THR A 16 -8.20 16.54 5.31
CA THR A 16 -8.76 17.57 4.42
C THR A 16 -9.20 17.00 3.09
N ILE A 17 -8.39 16.15 2.45
CA ILE A 17 -8.76 15.47 1.19
C ILE A 17 -9.92 14.52 1.43
N GLY A 18 -9.92 13.75 2.52
CA GLY A 18 -11.01 12.85 2.89
C GLY A 18 -12.33 13.59 3.13
N ALA A 19 -12.30 14.69 3.89
CA ALA A 19 -13.49 15.51 4.14
C ALA A 19 -14.02 16.16 2.87
N LEU A 20 -13.13 16.69 2.01
CA LEU A 20 -13.52 17.24 0.72
C LEU A 20 -14.15 16.15 -0.16
N SER A 21 -13.55 14.97 -0.22
CA SER A 21 -14.08 13.83 -0.97
C SER A 21 -15.46 13.42 -0.48
N TYR A 22 -15.67 13.37 0.83
CA TYR A 22 -16.97 13.08 1.43
C TYR A 22 -18.03 14.13 1.07
N ILE A 23 -17.68 15.43 1.14
CA ILE A 23 -18.58 16.52 0.75
C ILE A 23 -18.94 16.41 -0.73
N LEU A 24 -17.96 16.17 -1.60
CA LEU A 24 -18.19 16.03 -3.05
C LEU A 24 -19.08 14.81 -3.34
N PHE A 25 -18.86 13.69 -2.65
CA PHE A 25 -19.63 12.47 -2.84
C PHE A 25 -21.07 12.62 -2.35
N THR A 26 -21.28 13.15 -1.14
CA THR A 26 -22.62 13.36 -0.57
C THR A 26 -23.46 14.37 -1.34
N ASN A 27 -22.83 15.36 -1.98
CA ASN A 27 -23.50 16.32 -2.86
C ASN A 27 -23.57 15.85 -4.33
N SER A 28 -23.25 14.58 -4.61
CA SER A 28 -23.32 13.98 -5.95
C SER A 28 -22.44 14.65 -7.02
N PHE A 29 -21.41 15.41 -6.62
CA PHE A 29 -20.40 15.96 -7.53
C PHE A 29 -19.42 14.89 -8.01
N ILE A 30 -19.18 13.86 -7.19
CA ILE A 30 -18.47 12.63 -7.59
C ILE A 30 -19.37 11.44 -7.31
N GLN A 31 -19.26 10.39 -8.13
CA GLN A 31 -20.02 9.16 -8.00
C GLN A 31 -19.07 7.97 -7.96
N ASP A 32 -19.53 6.82 -7.44
CA ASP A 32 -18.75 5.58 -7.48
C ASP A 32 -18.85 4.96 -8.88
N ASP A 33 -18.16 5.58 -9.83
CA ASP A 33 -18.22 5.30 -11.25
C ASP A 33 -16.82 5.09 -11.85
N LEU A 34 -16.80 4.84 -13.16
CA LEU A 34 -15.56 4.66 -13.91
C LEU A 34 -14.65 5.90 -13.85
N THR A 35 -15.20 7.11 -13.72
CA THR A 35 -14.44 8.36 -13.60
C THR A 35 -13.65 8.38 -12.29
N LEU A 36 -14.30 8.03 -11.18
CA LEU A 36 -13.64 7.91 -9.87
C LEU A 36 -12.58 6.81 -9.90
N LEU A 37 -12.88 5.67 -10.53
CA LEU A 37 -11.92 4.58 -10.68
C LEU A 37 -10.67 5.02 -11.47
N PHE A 38 -10.83 5.77 -12.56
CA PHE A 38 -9.70 6.34 -13.30
C PHE A 38 -8.87 7.31 -12.47
N LEU A 39 -9.51 8.19 -11.70
CA LEU A 39 -8.81 9.09 -10.79
C LEU A 39 -7.99 8.31 -9.76
N CYS A 40 -8.59 7.30 -9.14
CA CYS A 40 -7.92 6.44 -8.18
C CYS A 40 -6.75 5.68 -8.80
N PHE A 41 -6.94 5.10 -9.99
CA PHE A 41 -5.89 4.42 -10.74
C PHE A 41 -4.72 5.36 -11.05
N PHE A 42 -5.00 6.58 -11.52
CA PHE A 42 -3.99 7.59 -11.77
C PHE A 42 -3.20 7.95 -10.50
N LEU A 43 -3.90 8.19 -9.38
CA LEU A 43 -3.25 8.49 -8.10
C LEU A 43 -2.35 7.33 -7.64
N ILE A 44 -2.83 6.09 -7.73
CA ILE A 44 -2.06 4.90 -7.37
C ILE A 44 -0.81 4.79 -8.26
N LEU A 45 -0.90 4.99 -9.57
CA LEU A 45 0.26 4.90 -10.46
C LEU A 45 1.29 6.00 -10.21
N VAL A 46 0.85 7.24 -9.97
CA VAL A 46 1.76 8.39 -9.86
C VAL A 46 2.35 8.51 -8.46
N LEU A 47 1.53 8.37 -7.43
CA LEU A 47 1.94 8.58 -6.04
C LEU A 47 2.22 7.25 -5.34
N GLY A 48 1.30 6.30 -5.50
CA GLY A 48 1.39 4.98 -4.87
C GLY A 48 2.65 4.22 -5.32
N VAL A 49 2.69 3.77 -6.57
CA VAL A 49 3.78 2.96 -7.14
C VAL A 49 5.16 3.63 -7.02
N SER A 50 5.21 4.96 -6.93
CA SER A 50 6.46 5.71 -6.84
C SER A 50 7.30 5.39 -5.60
N HIS A 51 6.71 4.92 -4.50
CA HIS A 51 7.47 4.65 -3.27
C HIS A 51 8.52 3.53 -3.47
N GLY A 52 8.20 2.50 -4.27
CA GLY A 52 9.13 1.43 -4.65
C GLY A 52 10.08 1.79 -5.82
N ALA A 53 10.01 3.01 -6.36
CA ALA A 53 10.74 3.37 -7.58
C ALA A 53 12.27 3.43 -7.38
N LEU A 54 12.76 3.42 -6.13
CA LEU A 54 14.19 3.38 -5.81
C LEU A 54 14.75 1.96 -5.60
N ASP A 55 13.97 0.91 -5.87
CA ASP A 55 14.40 -0.48 -5.72
C ASP A 55 15.69 -0.81 -6.49
N HIS A 56 15.88 -0.21 -7.67
CA HIS A 56 17.11 -0.35 -8.44
C HIS A 56 18.35 0.20 -7.72
N ILE A 57 18.20 1.20 -6.85
CA ILE A 57 19.29 1.75 -6.03
C ILE A 57 19.62 0.78 -4.90
N ARG A 58 18.61 0.20 -4.25
CA ARG A 58 18.80 -0.85 -3.23
C ARG A 58 19.42 -2.10 -3.85
N GLY A 59 18.91 -2.54 -5.00
CA GLY A 59 19.46 -3.63 -5.79
C GLY A 59 20.92 -3.40 -6.16
N LYS A 60 21.28 -2.19 -6.60
CA LYS A 60 22.67 -1.80 -6.83
C LYS A 60 23.51 -1.96 -5.56
N ARG A 61 23.06 -1.43 -4.42
CA ARG A 61 23.77 -1.54 -3.13
C ARG A 61 24.03 -2.99 -2.71
N ILE A 62 23.08 -3.88 -2.94
CA ILE A 62 23.17 -5.31 -2.58
C ILE A 62 24.05 -6.11 -3.57
N LEU A 63 23.91 -5.85 -4.87
CA LEU A 63 24.47 -6.71 -5.92
C LEU A 63 25.80 -6.20 -6.47
N GLU A 64 26.02 -4.88 -6.57
CA GLU A 64 27.27 -4.30 -7.08
C GLU A 64 28.51 -4.77 -6.31
N PRO A 65 28.52 -4.90 -4.97
CA PRO A 65 29.67 -5.43 -4.25
C PRO A 65 30.04 -6.88 -4.60
N LYS A 66 29.08 -7.67 -5.12
CA LYS A 66 29.27 -9.10 -5.42
C LYS A 66 29.51 -9.36 -6.91
N PHE A 67 28.96 -8.52 -7.78
CA PHE A 67 28.91 -8.76 -9.23
C PHE A 67 29.46 -7.59 -10.06
N ASP A 68 30.01 -6.54 -9.42
CA ASP A 68 30.56 -5.34 -10.05
C ASP A 68 29.57 -4.80 -11.13
N LYS A 69 30.05 -4.44 -12.33
CA LYS A 69 29.23 -3.89 -13.42
C LYS A 69 28.11 -4.82 -13.91
N ALA A 70 28.15 -6.12 -13.60
CA ALA A 70 27.11 -7.07 -13.99
C ALA A 70 25.85 -6.99 -13.12
N TRP A 71 25.85 -6.20 -12.02
CA TRP A 71 24.72 -6.10 -11.09
C TRP A 71 23.40 -5.75 -11.79
N SER A 72 23.41 -4.86 -12.78
CA SER A 72 22.20 -4.38 -13.45
C SER A 72 21.60 -5.44 -14.37
N ILE A 73 22.46 -6.21 -15.05
CA ILE A 73 22.07 -7.33 -15.93
C ILE A 73 21.44 -8.47 -15.11
N LEU A 74 21.82 -8.60 -13.84
CA LEU A 74 21.19 -9.56 -12.93
C LEU A 74 19.91 -9.00 -12.28
N PHE A 75 19.96 -7.73 -11.86
CA PHE A 75 18.87 -7.09 -11.12
C PHE A 75 17.58 -6.97 -11.93
N PHE A 76 17.62 -6.33 -13.11
CA PHE A 76 16.40 -6.02 -13.85
C PHE A 76 15.66 -7.28 -14.33
N PRO A 77 16.33 -8.27 -14.96
CA PRO A 77 15.68 -9.53 -15.30
C PRO A 77 15.17 -10.28 -14.07
N GLY A 78 15.95 -10.33 -12.98
CA GLY A 78 15.53 -10.97 -11.74
C GLY A 78 14.26 -10.34 -11.14
N TYR A 79 14.20 -9.01 -11.11
CA TYR A 79 13.04 -8.25 -10.65
C TYR A 79 11.80 -8.55 -11.49
N ILE A 80 11.94 -8.54 -12.83
CA ILE A 80 10.85 -8.87 -13.77
C ILE A 80 10.41 -10.33 -13.59
N ILE A 81 11.34 -11.28 -13.46
CA ILE A 81 11.02 -12.70 -13.25
C ILE A 81 10.21 -12.89 -11.97
N LEU A 82 10.56 -12.22 -10.87
CA LEU A 82 9.80 -12.28 -9.63
C LEU A 82 8.36 -11.77 -9.80
N GLY A 83 8.18 -10.65 -10.53
CA GLY A 83 6.85 -10.15 -10.85
C GLY A 83 6.05 -11.12 -11.74
N LEU A 84 6.69 -11.71 -12.76
CA LEU A 84 6.07 -12.72 -13.62
C LEU A 84 5.67 -13.99 -12.86
N ILE A 85 6.47 -14.41 -11.86
CA ILE A 85 6.11 -15.54 -10.98
C ILE A 85 4.80 -15.24 -10.25
N VAL A 86 4.60 -14.01 -9.75
CA VAL A 86 3.35 -13.61 -9.10
C VAL A 86 2.18 -13.67 -10.09
N ILE A 87 2.35 -13.10 -11.30
CA ILE A 87 1.30 -13.10 -12.33
C ILE A 87 0.92 -14.55 -12.73
N ILE A 88 1.91 -15.40 -13.01
CA ILE A 88 1.69 -16.81 -13.34
C ILE A 88 1.00 -17.53 -12.18
N SER A 89 1.42 -17.28 -10.94
CA SER A 89 0.77 -17.86 -9.75
C SER A 89 -0.67 -17.41 -9.62
N TRP A 90 -0.96 -16.13 -9.92
CA TRP A 90 -2.32 -15.59 -9.89
C TRP A 90 -3.23 -16.25 -10.92
N LEU A 91 -2.74 -16.48 -12.13
CA LEU A 91 -3.52 -17.12 -13.20
C LEU A 91 -3.83 -18.60 -12.91
N ASN A 92 -2.93 -19.31 -12.21
CA ASN A 92 -3.11 -20.72 -11.89
C ASN A 92 -3.81 -20.96 -10.55
N PHE A 93 -3.58 -20.10 -9.56
CA PHE A 93 -4.07 -20.23 -8.18
C PHE A 93 -4.54 -18.87 -7.61
N PRO A 94 -5.58 -18.22 -8.17
CA PRO A 94 -5.99 -16.88 -7.75
C PRO A 94 -6.30 -16.75 -6.25
N PRO A 95 -7.08 -17.67 -5.61
CA PRO A 95 -7.41 -17.53 -4.18
C PRO A 95 -6.20 -17.60 -3.26
N VAL A 96 -5.27 -18.51 -3.55
CA VAL A 96 -4.05 -18.70 -2.76
C VAL A 96 -3.12 -17.52 -2.95
N THR A 97 -2.94 -17.06 -4.19
CA THR A 97 -2.07 -15.91 -4.49
C THR A 97 -2.61 -14.64 -3.87
N LEU A 98 -3.92 -14.39 -3.95
CA LEU A 98 -4.56 -13.26 -3.28
C LEU A 98 -4.37 -13.34 -1.75
N LEU A 99 -4.60 -14.49 -1.13
CA LEU A 99 -4.41 -14.66 0.31
C LEU A 99 -2.97 -14.34 0.73
N LEU A 100 -1.98 -14.88 0.02
CA LEU A 100 -0.57 -14.60 0.28
C LEU A 100 -0.24 -13.12 0.09
N PHE A 101 -0.78 -12.49 -0.96
CA PHE A 101 -0.63 -11.06 -1.20
C PHE A 101 -1.23 -10.23 -0.06
N LEU A 102 -2.45 -10.52 0.38
CA LEU A 102 -3.11 -9.78 1.47
C LEU A 102 -2.36 -9.93 2.80
N ILE A 103 -1.84 -11.12 3.11
CA ILE A 103 -1.02 -11.34 4.32
C ILE A 103 0.28 -10.54 4.23
N THR A 104 0.97 -10.64 3.10
CA THR A 104 2.28 -10.02 2.89
C THR A 104 2.18 -8.50 2.85
N ALA A 105 1.21 -7.96 2.10
CA ALA A 105 0.93 -6.53 2.04
C ALA A 105 0.43 -5.99 3.39
N GLY A 106 -0.43 -6.74 4.09
CA GLY A 106 -0.90 -6.37 5.42
C GLY A 106 0.24 -6.24 6.44
N TYR A 107 1.24 -7.12 6.41
CA TYR A 107 2.45 -6.95 7.21
C TYR A 107 3.28 -5.74 6.77
N HIS A 108 3.61 -5.66 5.49
CA HIS A 108 4.49 -4.64 4.94
C HIS A 108 3.95 -3.22 5.18
N PHE A 109 2.68 -2.98 4.88
CA PHE A 109 2.04 -1.67 5.11
C PHE A 109 2.16 -1.22 6.57
N GLY A 110 1.87 -2.11 7.51
CA GLY A 110 1.93 -1.76 8.92
C GLY A 110 3.34 -1.69 9.49
N GLU A 111 4.28 -2.48 8.98
CA GLU A 111 5.69 -2.43 9.40
C GLU A 111 6.30 -1.09 9.03
N GLU A 112 6.13 -0.67 7.77
CA GLU A 112 6.62 0.63 7.32
C GLU A 112 5.94 1.79 8.05
N ASP A 113 4.62 1.71 8.21
CA ASP A 113 3.84 2.74 8.90
C ASP A 113 4.26 2.92 10.37
N LEU A 114 4.65 1.84 11.07
CA LEU A 114 5.11 1.90 12.45
C LEU A 114 6.59 2.23 12.56
N SER A 115 7.41 1.73 11.64
CA SER A 115 8.85 2.00 11.56
C SER A 115 9.15 3.48 11.31
N PHE A 116 8.20 4.23 10.74
CA PHE A 116 8.24 5.69 10.70
C PHE A 116 8.39 6.33 12.08
N PHE A 117 7.76 5.78 13.12
CA PHE A 117 7.80 6.30 14.50
C PHE A 117 8.83 5.63 15.38
N LYS A 118 9.06 4.34 15.18
CA LYS A 118 9.92 3.53 16.03
C LYS A 118 10.50 2.37 15.24
N LYS A 119 11.83 2.31 15.16
CA LYS A 119 12.52 1.09 14.71
C LYS A 119 12.15 -0.04 15.67
N GLY A 120 11.38 -1.00 15.18
CA GLY A 120 10.90 -2.13 15.97
C GLY A 120 11.45 -3.45 15.44
N ASN A 121 11.68 -4.37 16.36
CA ASN A 121 12.06 -5.74 16.05
C ASN A 121 11.29 -6.70 16.98
N GLY A 122 11.32 -7.99 16.63
CA GLY A 122 10.71 -9.06 17.42
C GLY A 122 9.22 -9.29 17.15
N ILE A 123 8.69 -10.31 17.84
CA ILE A 123 7.35 -10.84 17.58
C ILE A 123 6.25 -9.81 17.84
N MET A 124 6.32 -9.07 18.94
CA MET A 124 5.27 -8.11 19.30
C MET A 124 5.18 -6.97 18.29
N PHE A 125 6.32 -6.40 17.86
CA PHE A 125 6.31 -5.37 16.82
C PHE A 125 5.78 -5.91 15.50
N SER A 126 6.18 -7.13 15.13
CA SER A 126 5.74 -7.76 13.88
C SER A 126 4.23 -8.05 13.89
N THR A 127 3.69 -8.54 15.00
CA THR A 127 2.25 -8.78 15.16
C THR A 127 1.46 -7.48 15.09
N VAL A 128 1.87 -6.42 15.79
CA VAL A 128 1.16 -5.13 15.72
C VAL A 128 1.28 -4.47 14.35
N SER A 129 2.43 -4.64 13.67
CA SER A 129 2.62 -4.24 12.28
C SER A 129 1.63 -4.96 11.37
N PHE A 130 1.54 -6.28 11.46
CA PHE A 130 0.55 -7.06 10.71
C PHE A 130 -0.88 -6.58 10.99
N LEU A 131 -1.29 -6.45 12.25
CA LEU A 131 -2.63 -5.98 12.63
C LEU A 131 -2.92 -4.58 12.08
N LYS A 132 -1.89 -3.70 12.01
CA LYS A 132 -2.04 -2.34 11.50
C LYS A 132 -2.33 -2.32 10.00
N GLY A 133 -1.56 -3.02 9.17
CA GLY A 133 -1.85 -3.05 7.73
C GLY A 133 -3.05 -3.95 7.40
N PHE A 134 -3.27 -5.04 8.16
CA PHE A 134 -4.45 -5.89 8.03
C PHE A 134 -5.76 -5.17 8.41
N LEU A 135 -5.69 -4.04 9.12
CA LEU A 135 -6.82 -3.14 9.31
C LEU A 135 -7.46 -2.72 7.99
N ILE A 136 -6.66 -2.46 6.94
CA ILE A 136 -7.16 -2.05 5.63
C ILE A 136 -8.02 -3.15 5.01
N ILE A 137 -7.59 -4.41 5.15
CA ILE A 137 -8.29 -5.58 4.61
C ILE A 137 -9.59 -5.82 5.38
N THR A 138 -9.52 -5.79 6.71
CA THR A 138 -10.72 -5.99 7.56
C THR A 138 -11.73 -4.86 7.45
N LEU A 139 -11.29 -3.60 7.28
CA LEU A 139 -12.16 -2.46 7.00
C LEU A 139 -12.90 -2.62 5.66
N SER A 140 -12.15 -2.94 4.60
CA SER A 140 -12.72 -3.18 3.27
C SER A 140 -13.80 -4.25 3.32
N PHE A 141 -13.48 -5.38 3.96
CA PHE A 141 -14.36 -6.53 4.04
C PHE A 141 -15.58 -6.28 4.93
N HIS A 142 -15.46 -5.50 6.01
CA HIS A 142 -16.57 -5.20 6.92
C HIS A 142 -17.51 -4.12 6.37
N TYR A 143 -16.99 -2.95 6.00
CA TYR A 143 -17.77 -1.77 5.61
C TYR A 143 -18.11 -1.72 4.11
N SER A 144 -17.36 -2.43 3.26
CA SER A 144 -17.55 -2.42 1.80
C SER A 144 -17.61 -3.85 1.25
N PHE A 145 -18.35 -4.74 1.91
CA PHE A 145 -18.37 -6.17 1.56
C PHE A 145 -18.79 -6.43 0.11
N GLU A 146 -19.83 -5.75 -0.39
CA GLU A 146 -20.32 -5.92 -1.77
C GLU A 146 -19.26 -5.54 -2.80
N ASN A 147 -18.69 -4.33 -2.68
CA ASN A 147 -17.59 -3.87 -3.53
C ASN A 147 -16.33 -4.73 -3.40
N THR A 148 -16.01 -5.20 -2.20
CA THR A 148 -14.87 -6.12 -1.97
C THR A 148 -15.10 -7.47 -2.66
N SER A 149 -16.33 -7.98 -2.62
CA SER A 149 -16.71 -9.23 -3.29
C SER A 149 -16.64 -9.10 -4.81
N LEU A 150 -17.08 -7.96 -5.35
CA LEU A 150 -16.94 -7.63 -6.76
C LEU A 150 -15.46 -7.59 -7.18
N PHE A 151 -14.59 -7.00 -6.34
CA PHE A 151 -13.14 -7.02 -6.62
C PHE A 151 -12.56 -8.43 -6.55
N PHE A 152 -13.00 -9.28 -5.63
CA PHE A 152 -12.56 -10.68 -5.60
C PHE A 152 -13.02 -11.47 -6.82
N GLU A 153 -14.24 -11.23 -7.31
CA GLU A 153 -14.72 -11.79 -8.57
C GLU A 153 -13.84 -11.35 -9.75
N TYR A 154 -13.59 -10.04 -9.88
CA TYR A 154 -12.66 -9.49 -10.87
C TYR A 154 -11.25 -10.07 -10.74
N LEU A 155 -10.82 -10.45 -9.54
CA LEU A 155 -9.52 -11.07 -9.28
C LEU A 155 -9.55 -12.60 -9.43
N MET A 156 -10.59 -13.15 -10.06
CA MET A 156 -10.75 -14.56 -10.42
C MET A 156 -10.86 -15.49 -9.20
N VAL A 157 -11.33 -14.97 -8.06
CA VAL A 157 -11.58 -15.77 -6.85
C VAL A 157 -12.99 -16.35 -6.91
N PRO A 158 -13.16 -17.68 -6.83
CA PRO A 158 -14.48 -18.28 -6.80
C PRO A 158 -15.34 -17.81 -5.62
N GLN A 159 -16.63 -17.58 -5.89
CA GLN A 159 -17.58 -16.97 -4.96
C GLN A 159 -17.65 -17.63 -3.58
N TYR A 160 -17.62 -18.96 -3.54
CA TYR A 160 -17.73 -19.73 -2.30
C TYR A 160 -16.64 -19.39 -1.27
N TYR A 161 -15.47 -18.89 -1.67
CA TYR A 161 -14.40 -18.52 -0.74
C TYR A 161 -14.75 -17.31 0.11
N TYR A 162 -15.27 -16.24 -0.50
CA TYR A 162 -15.56 -15.00 0.23
C TYR A 162 -16.96 -15.00 0.85
N GLU A 163 -17.91 -15.77 0.30
CA GLU A 163 -19.20 -15.99 0.95
C GLU A 163 -19.06 -16.74 2.28
N ALA A 164 -18.16 -17.73 2.36
CA ALA A 164 -17.87 -18.44 3.60
C ALA A 164 -17.36 -17.51 4.73
N LEU A 165 -16.84 -16.33 4.38
CA LEU A 165 -16.32 -15.34 5.32
C LEU A 165 -17.37 -14.31 5.76
N ILE A 166 -18.57 -14.27 5.15
CA ILE A 166 -19.64 -13.32 5.49
C ILE A 166 -19.97 -13.31 6.99
N PRO A 167 -20.19 -14.47 7.66
CA PRO A 167 -20.55 -14.47 9.07
C PRO A 167 -19.43 -13.96 9.98
N LEU A 168 -18.19 -13.98 9.49
CA LEU A 168 -17.00 -13.63 10.26
C LEU A 168 -16.53 -12.20 10.03
N LYS A 169 -17.01 -11.48 9.00
CA LYS A 169 -16.46 -10.16 8.61
C LYS A 169 -16.39 -9.16 9.75
N SER A 170 -17.48 -9.02 10.52
CA SER A 170 -17.56 -8.08 11.64
C SER A 170 -16.71 -8.53 12.83
N THR A 171 -16.65 -9.84 13.08
CA THR A 171 -15.83 -10.44 14.12
C THR A 171 -14.34 -10.26 13.82
N LEU A 172 -13.92 -10.51 12.58
CA LEU A 172 -12.53 -10.33 12.12
C LEU A 172 -12.10 -8.86 12.28
N PHE A 173 -12.94 -7.92 11.83
CA PHE A 173 -12.69 -6.50 12.02
C PHE A 173 -12.57 -6.12 13.50
N SER A 174 -13.53 -6.53 14.34
CA SER A 174 -13.55 -6.17 15.75
C SER A 174 -12.35 -6.73 16.51
N ILE A 175 -12.00 -8.00 16.29
CA ILE A 175 -10.83 -8.63 16.89
C ILE A 175 -9.55 -7.92 16.42
N ASN A 176 -9.41 -7.67 15.12
CA ASN A 176 -8.23 -6.97 14.58
C ASN A 176 -8.07 -5.58 15.23
N LEU A 177 -9.14 -4.79 15.30
CA LEU A 177 -9.12 -3.45 15.87
C LEU A 177 -8.78 -3.46 17.37
N ILE A 178 -9.40 -4.35 18.15
CA ILE A 178 -9.13 -4.46 19.60
C ILE A 178 -7.67 -4.86 19.84
N CYS A 179 -7.19 -5.90 19.15
CA CYS A 179 -5.82 -6.37 19.26
C CYS A 179 -4.82 -5.29 18.79
N LEU A 180 -5.12 -4.57 17.71
CA LEU A 180 -4.31 -3.46 17.21
C LEU A 180 -4.19 -2.35 18.25
N VAL A 181 -5.31 -1.86 18.79
CA VAL A 181 -5.31 -0.77 19.78
C VAL A 181 -4.55 -1.18 21.05
N ALA A 182 -4.81 -2.38 21.57
CA ALA A 182 -4.08 -2.91 22.73
C ALA A 182 -2.57 -3.02 22.46
N GLY A 183 -2.21 -3.52 21.27
CA GLY A 183 -0.83 -3.64 20.83
C GLY A 183 -0.11 -2.30 20.67
N LEU A 184 -0.79 -1.29 20.10
CA LEU A 184 -0.27 0.07 19.98
C LEU A 184 -0.05 0.71 21.35
N ILE A 185 -1.01 0.59 22.26
CA ILE A 185 -0.86 1.08 23.64
C ILE A 185 0.36 0.43 24.29
N TYR A 186 0.52 -0.89 24.15
CA TYR A 186 1.67 -1.60 24.70
C TYR A 186 3.00 -1.10 24.11
N LEU A 187 3.09 -0.96 22.77
CA LEU A 187 4.33 -0.57 22.08
C LEU A 187 4.75 0.89 22.32
N PHE A 188 3.77 1.78 22.49
CA PHE A 188 3.96 3.23 22.58
C PHE A 188 3.58 3.84 23.94
N LYS A 189 3.36 3.02 24.99
CA LYS A 189 3.04 3.49 26.36
C LYS A 189 4.01 4.55 26.91
N ASN A 190 5.28 4.49 26.53
CA ASN A 190 6.32 5.42 26.98
C ASN A 190 6.42 6.67 26.09
N ASN A 191 5.62 6.79 25.03
CA ASN A 191 5.66 7.91 24.11
C ASN A 191 4.24 8.28 23.64
N ILE A 192 3.49 8.88 24.56
CA ILE A 192 2.06 9.23 24.40
C ILE A 192 1.82 10.07 23.15
N ASN A 193 2.73 10.98 22.80
CA ASN A 193 2.58 11.82 21.60
C ASN A 193 2.51 10.98 20.32
N HIS A 194 3.38 9.96 20.17
CA HIS A 194 3.30 9.07 19.01
C HIS A 194 2.08 8.16 19.07
N LEU A 195 1.72 7.66 20.26
CA LEU A 195 0.51 6.84 20.44
C LEU A 195 -0.73 7.59 19.97
N VAL A 196 -0.92 8.84 20.38
CA VAL A 196 -2.07 9.67 19.99
C VAL A 196 -2.11 9.89 18.48
N LEU A 197 -0.97 10.17 17.85
CA LEU A 197 -0.89 10.36 16.39
C LEU A 197 -1.24 9.09 15.62
N ILE A 198 -0.78 7.93 16.09
CA ILE A 198 -1.07 6.65 15.43
C ILE A 198 -2.53 6.25 15.64
N LEU A 199 -3.10 6.47 16.83
CA LEU A 199 -4.52 6.20 17.08
C LEU A 199 -5.42 7.14 16.27
N LEU A 200 -5.04 8.42 16.13
CA LEU A 200 -5.72 9.35 15.24
C LEU A 200 -5.65 8.90 13.78
N GLU A 201 -4.51 8.39 13.33
CA GLU A 201 -4.36 7.80 11.99
C GLU A 201 -5.30 6.61 11.80
N VAL A 202 -5.35 5.67 12.75
CA VAL A 202 -6.28 4.51 12.72
C VAL A 202 -7.74 4.98 12.66
N LEU A 203 -8.10 6.00 13.42
CA LEU A 203 -9.44 6.59 13.40
C LEU A 203 -9.76 7.20 12.03
N LEU A 204 -8.87 8.02 11.48
CA LEU A 204 -9.09 8.69 10.19
C LEU A 204 -9.16 7.70 9.03
N ILE A 205 -8.33 6.66 9.03
CA ILE A 205 -8.41 5.55 8.07
C ILE A 205 -9.78 4.87 8.20
N THR A 206 -10.18 4.50 9.42
CA THR A 206 -11.49 3.85 9.66
C THR A 206 -12.64 4.71 9.14
N LEU A 207 -12.66 6.01 9.47
CA LEU A 207 -13.69 6.94 8.97
C LEU A 207 -13.69 7.01 7.44
N SER A 208 -12.53 6.97 6.79
CA SER A 208 -12.47 6.98 5.32
C SER A 208 -13.11 5.75 4.71
N PHE A 209 -12.87 4.55 5.26
CA PHE A 209 -13.51 3.31 4.80
C PHE A 209 -15.00 3.20 5.16
N VAL A 210 -15.46 3.93 6.18
CA VAL A 210 -16.89 4.00 6.54
C VAL A 210 -17.66 4.89 5.57
N TYR A 211 -17.08 6.02 5.16
CA TYR A 211 -17.83 7.10 4.50
C TYR A 211 -17.49 7.33 3.03
N LEU A 212 -16.43 6.73 2.49
CA LEU A 212 -16.01 6.89 1.10
C LEU A 212 -16.12 5.57 0.33
N PRO A 213 -16.29 5.61 -1.01
CA PRO A 213 -16.18 4.43 -1.85
C PRO A 213 -14.87 3.67 -1.61
N LEU A 214 -14.94 2.34 -1.65
CA LEU A 214 -13.83 1.44 -1.30
C LEU A 214 -12.52 1.80 -2.01
N ILE A 215 -12.58 1.99 -3.33
CA ILE A 215 -11.37 2.28 -4.11
C ILE A 215 -10.77 3.64 -3.76
N LEU A 216 -11.61 4.63 -3.44
CA LEU A 216 -11.16 5.95 -3.02
C LEU A 216 -10.54 5.90 -1.61
N ALA A 217 -11.18 5.22 -0.65
CA ALA A 217 -10.64 5.05 0.69
C ALA A 217 -9.27 4.35 0.68
N PHE A 218 -9.14 3.28 -0.10
CA PHE A 218 -7.87 2.60 -0.31
C PHE A 218 -6.83 3.51 -0.97
N SER A 219 -7.19 4.22 -2.04
CA SER A 219 -6.28 5.13 -2.75
C SER A 219 -5.79 6.27 -1.85
N LEU A 220 -6.67 6.82 -1.01
CA LEU A 220 -6.29 7.88 -0.07
C LEU A 220 -5.29 7.37 0.96
N TYR A 221 -5.56 6.20 1.56
CA TYR A 221 -4.65 5.58 2.52
C TYR A 221 -3.29 5.28 1.85
N PHE A 222 -3.33 4.58 0.72
CA PHE A 222 -2.14 4.09 0.04
C PHE A 222 -1.25 5.24 -0.44
N CYS A 223 -1.83 6.27 -1.05
CA CYS A 223 -1.07 7.38 -1.63
C CYS A 223 -0.64 8.42 -0.59
N PHE A 224 -1.57 8.91 0.24
CA PHE A 224 -1.31 10.10 1.06
C PHE A 224 -0.79 9.79 2.47
N LEU A 225 -0.99 8.58 2.98
CA LEU A 225 -0.44 8.16 4.27
C LEU A 225 0.72 7.20 4.08
N HIS A 226 0.47 6.02 3.52
CA HIS A 226 1.47 4.95 3.44
C HIS A 226 2.66 5.34 2.54
N SER A 227 2.40 5.57 1.24
CA SER A 227 3.45 5.92 0.27
C SER A 227 4.17 7.22 0.67
N SER A 228 3.43 8.24 1.13
CA SER A 228 4.05 9.48 1.62
C SER A 228 5.09 9.26 2.72
N LYS A 229 4.79 8.43 3.73
CA LYS A 229 5.75 8.14 4.80
C LYS A 229 7.00 7.44 4.27
N HIS A 230 6.81 6.47 3.38
CA HIS A 230 7.92 5.76 2.73
C HIS A 230 8.81 6.72 1.92
N ILE A 231 8.18 7.56 1.09
CA ILE A 231 8.87 8.59 0.29
C ILE A 231 9.64 9.56 1.18
N ILE A 232 9.06 9.99 2.30
CA ILE A 232 9.75 10.85 3.27
C ILE A 232 10.93 10.12 3.93
N GLY A 233 10.79 8.82 4.22
CA GLY A 233 11.86 7.97 4.70
C GLY A 233 13.04 7.94 3.73
N LEU A 234 12.78 7.57 2.47
CA LEU A 234 13.77 7.54 1.40
C LEU A 234 14.39 8.93 1.14
N ALA A 235 13.59 10.00 1.17
CA ALA A 235 14.10 11.36 1.02
C ALA A 235 15.11 11.73 2.10
N ARG A 236 14.91 11.28 3.35
CA ARG A 236 15.87 11.47 4.44
C ARG A 236 17.13 10.62 4.27
N GLU A 237 17.03 9.43 3.70
CA GLU A 237 18.19 8.61 3.35
C GLU A 237 19.04 9.27 2.24
N LEU A 238 18.39 9.94 1.29
CA LEU A 238 19.06 10.67 0.21
C LEU A 238 19.72 11.97 0.69
N ASP A 239 19.09 12.68 1.63
CA ASP A 239 19.66 13.86 2.28
C ASP A 239 19.13 14.00 3.72
N GLU A 240 19.98 13.65 4.70
CA GLU A 240 19.62 13.70 6.12
C GLU A 240 19.45 15.14 6.64
N LYS A 241 20.09 16.13 6.00
CA LYS A 241 20.16 17.52 6.48
C LYS A 241 19.04 18.38 5.90
N ASP A 242 18.70 18.18 4.63
CA ASP A 242 17.65 18.94 3.94
C ASP A 242 16.60 18.04 3.29
N ILE A 243 15.46 17.89 3.96
CA ILE A 243 14.31 17.12 3.47
C ILE A 243 13.78 17.63 2.12
N LYS A 244 13.88 18.93 1.81
CA LYS A 244 13.41 19.47 0.52
C LYS A 244 14.30 19.00 -0.61
N ASN A 245 15.62 19.04 -0.38
CA ASN A 245 16.58 18.51 -1.34
C ASN A 245 16.45 16.98 -1.48
N GLY A 246 16.27 16.26 -0.37
CA GLY A 246 15.98 14.83 -0.35
C GLY A 246 14.75 14.45 -1.19
N LEU A 247 13.64 15.19 -1.04
CA LEU A 247 12.42 15.00 -1.85
C LEU A 247 12.67 15.31 -3.33
N LYS A 248 13.42 16.36 -3.65
CA LYS A 248 13.82 16.67 -5.03
C LYS A 248 14.64 15.53 -5.65
N LEU A 249 15.62 15.01 -4.92
CA LEU A 249 16.45 13.89 -5.36
C LEU A 249 15.62 12.62 -5.54
N PHE A 250 14.70 12.34 -4.62
CA PHE A 250 13.74 11.25 -4.72
C PHE A 250 12.94 11.36 -6.02
N SER A 251 12.30 12.51 -6.28
CA SER A 251 11.47 12.71 -7.47
C SER A 251 12.26 12.49 -8.75
N ILE A 252 13.47 13.04 -8.87
CA ILE A 252 14.32 12.87 -10.07
C ILE A 252 14.65 11.38 -10.30
N LYS A 253 14.95 10.64 -9.24
CA LYS A 253 15.34 9.22 -9.32
C LYS A 253 14.15 8.28 -9.51
N ALA A 254 12.98 8.64 -8.99
CA ALA A 254 11.76 7.84 -9.06
C ALA A 254 11.07 7.94 -10.43
N VAL A 255 11.04 9.14 -11.04
CA VAL A 255 10.29 9.42 -12.27
C VAL A 255 10.52 8.41 -13.40
N PRO A 256 11.74 8.00 -13.77
CA PRO A 256 11.95 7.09 -14.89
C PRO A 256 11.24 5.75 -14.70
N LEU A 257 11.41 5.11 -13.54
CA LEU A 257 10.81 3.81 -13.27
C LEU A 257 9.30 3.93 -13.07
N THR A 258 8.83 4.99 -12.39
CA THR A 258 7.39 5.27 -12.26
C THR A 258 6.73 5.45 -13.62
N CYS A 259 7.34 6.18 -14.56
CA CYS A 259 6.80 6.37 -15.91
C CYS A 259 6.74 5.07 -16.71
N ILE A 260 7.79 4.24 -16.65
CA ILE A 260 7.82 2.92 -17.32
C ILE A 260 6.73 2.02 -16.75
N THR A 261 6.61 1.93 -15.42
CA THR A 261 5.61 1.11 -14.77
C THR A 261 4.19 1.61 -15.03
N ALA A 262 3.97 2.94 -15.02
CA ALA A 262 2.68 3.53 -15.36
C ALA A 262 2.29 3.25 -16.82
N LEU A 263 3.23 3.38 -17.76
CA LEU A 263 2.99 3.03 -19.15
C LEU A 263 2.65 1.55 -19.31
N ALA A 264 3.40 0.66 -18.66
CA ALA A 264 3.13 -0.78 -18.67
C ALA A 264 1.75 -1.10 -18.08
N ALA A 265 1.35 -0.45 -16.98
CA ALA A 265 0.03 -0.62 -16.38
C ALA A 265 -1.09 -0.15 -17.32
N VAL A 266 -0.95 1.02 -17.94
CA VAL A 266 -1.93 1.53 -18.92
C VAL A 266 -2.04 0.59 -20.12
N LEU A 267 -0.91 0.11 -20.67
CA LEU A 267 -0.92 -0.88 -21.74
C LEU A 267 -1.63 -2.16 -21.31
N PHE A 268 -1.37 -2.65 -20.10
CA PHE A 268 -1.99 -3.86 -19.57
C PHE A 268 -3.52 -3.73 -19.48
N VAL A 269 -4.05 -2.59 -19.04
CA VAL A 269 -5.51 -2.33 -19.02
C VAL A 269 -6.15 -2.52 -20.40
N PHE A 270 -5.48 -2.07 -21.47
CA PHE A 270 -6.00 -2.17 -22.85
C PHE A 270 -5.71 -3.50 -23.55
N LEU A 271 -4.79 -4.31 -23.02
CA LEU A 271 -4.50 -5.65 -23.53
C LEU A 271 -5.47 -6.71 -22.98
N LEU A 272 -6.09 -6.45 -21.83
CA LEU A 272 -7.11 -7.33 -21.26
C LEU A 272 -8.44 -7.22 -22.02
N SER A 273 -9.13 -8.33 -22.20
CA SER A 273 -10.37 -8.43 -22.99
C SER A 273 -11.66 -8.14 -22.21
N GLU A 274 -11.58 -8.00 -20.88
CA GLU A 274 -12.77 -7.80 -20.05
C GLU A 274 -13.27 -6.35 -20.07
N LYS A 275 -14.28 -6.06 -19.25
CA LYS A 275 -14.78 -4.70 -19.06
C LYS A 275 -13.69 -3.81 -18.48
N LEU A 276 -13.77 -2.51 -18.79
CA LEU A 276 -12.71 -1.56 -18.47
C LEU A 276 -12.50 -1.38 -16.96
N ASP A 277 -13.57 -1.40 -16.18
CA ASP A 277 -13.52 -1.37 -14.71
C ASP A 277 -12.82 -2.61 -14.14
N GLU A 278 -13.18 -3.81 -14.63
CA GLU A 278 -12.52 -5.06 -14.26
C GLU A 278 -11.02 -5.04 -14.64
N ASN A 279 -10.68 -4.58 -15.84
CA ASN A 279 -9.30 -4.47 -16.29
C ASN A 279 -8.48 -3.53 -15.41
N ILE A 280 -9.04 -2.39 -15.00
CA ILE A 280 -8.37 -1.45 -14.09
C ILE A 280 -8.17 -2.09 -12.71
N ILE A 281 -9.18 -2.76 -12.15
CA ILE A 281 -9.06 -3.43 -10.84
C ILE A 281 -8.03 -4.57 -10.89
N LYS A 282 -8.04 -5.41 -11.92
CA LYS A 282 -6.99 -6.43 -12.16
C LYS A 282 -5.62 -5.78 -12.23
N THR A 283 -5.47 -4.71 -13.00
CA THR A 283 -4.20 -4.00 -13.15
C THR A 283 -3.72 -3.42 -11.83
N ILE A 284 -4.61 -2.84 -11.02
CA ILE A 284 -4.25 -2.31 -9.70
C ILE A 284 -3.76 -3.44 -8.81
N PHE A 285 -4.56 -4.46 -8.52
CA PHE A 285 -4.21 -5.42 -7.47
C PHE A 285 -3.20 -6.48 -7.91
N ILE A 286 -3.32 -7.02 -9.13
CA ILE A 286 -2.33 -7.97 -9.66
C ILE A 286 -1.02 -7.24 -9.96
N GLY A 287 -1.09 -6.03 -10.52
CA GLY A 287 0.07 -5.19 -10.77
C GLY A 287 0.79 -4.82 -9.47
N LEU A 288 0.07 -4.33 -8.46
CA LEU A 288 0.64 -4.07 -7.13
C LEU A 288 1.28 -5.34 -6.57
N ALA A 289 0.59 -6.48 -6.54
CA ALA A 289 1.15 -7.73 -6.03
C ALA A 289 2.45 -8.13 -6.75
N SER A 290 2.51 -7.96 -8.08
CA SER A 290 3.69 -8.27 -8.88
C SER A 290 4.90 -7.39 -8.58
N LEU A 291 4.68 -6.15 -8.10
CA LEU A 291 5.72 -5.22 -7.67
C LEU A 291 6.07 -5.39 -6.18
N THR A 292 5.09 -5.73 -5.35
CA THR A 292 5.26 -5.86 -3.91
C THR A 292 6.20 -6.99 -3.53
N LEU A 293 6.13 -8.16 -4.19
CA LEU A 293 7.03 -9.28 -3.88
C LEU A 293 8.52 -8.93 -4.08
N PRO A 294 8.96 -8.48 -5.28
CA PRO A 294 10.36 -8.14 -5.48
C PRO A 294 10.80 -6.98 -4.58
N HIS A 295 9.94 -5.99 -4.34
CA HIS A 295 10.20 -4.88 -3.42
C HIS A 295 10.49 -5.36 -1.99
N ILE A 296 9.58 -6.15 -1.40
CA ILE A 296 9.73 -6.66 -0.02
C ILE A 296 10.97 -7.56 0.11
N LEU A 297 11.25 -8.38 -0.91
CA LEU A 297 12.47 -9.19 -0.91
C LEU A 297 13.73 -8.32 -0.84
N LEU A 298 13.77 -7.20 -1.56
CA LEU A 298 14.88 -6.25 -1.49
C LEU A 298 14.96 -5.58 -0.13
N GLU A 299 13.83 -5.18 0.47
CA GLU A 299 13.83 -4.60 1.82
C GLU A 299 14.43 -5.55 2.86
N ILE A 300 14.07 -6.82 2.80
CA ILE A 300 14.56 -7.85 3.73
C ILE A 300 16.06 -8.10 3.51
N LEU A 301 16.51 -8.07 2.25
CA LEU A 301 17.92 -8.27 1.90
C LEU A 301 18.81 -7.06 2.25
N ASP A 302 18.30 -5.84 2.15
CA ASP A 302 19.04 -4.61 2.45
C ASP A 302 19.13 -4.34 3.96
N LYS A 303 18.20 -4.87 4.75
CA LYS A 303 18.23 -4.83 6.23
C LYS A 303 19.29 -5.78 6.85
N LYS A 304 19.92 -6.68 6.06
CA LYS A 304 20.94 -7.65 6.50
C LYS A 304 22.36 -7.19 6.19
#